data_AF-A0A518DWM3-F1
#
_entry.id   AF-A0A518DWM3-F1
#
_cell.length_a   1.000
_cell.length_b   1.000
_cell.length_c   1.000
_cell.angle_alpha   90.00
_cell.angle_beta   90.00
_cell.angle_gamma   90.00
#
_symmetry.space_group_name_H-M   'P 1'
#
loop_
_entity.id
_entity.type
_entity.pdbx_description
1 polymer ?
#
loop_
_entity_poly.entity_id
_entity_poly.type
_entity_poly.pdbx_seq_one_letter_code
_entity_poly.pdbx_strand_id
1 'polypeptide(L)' 'MRRSPYAQTRFPQADAQRGSCTSRSTSYAASIAAGLMVHQFTRWLRGAPVDADTTLNLLAGEWLAA' A
#
# COMPACT_ATOMS: atom_id res chain seq x y z
N MET A 1 -11.73 -23.09 -19.99
CA MET A 1 -11.41 -23.00 -18.55
C MET A 1 -10.00 -23.55 -18.31
N ARG A 2 -8.97 -22.71 -18.27
CA ARG A 2 -7.60 -23.12 -17.95
C ARG A 2 -7.12 -22.36 -16.72
N ARG A 3 -6.85 -23.11 -15.65
CA ARG A 3 -6.30 -22.65 -14.37
C ARG A 3 -4.90 -22.07 -14.65
N SER A 4 -4.73 -20.77 -14.39
CA SER A 4 -3.48 -20.03 -14.62
C SER A 4 -2.38 -20.47 -13.64
N PRO A 5 -1.09 -20.50 -14.04
CA PRO A 5 0.04 -20.93 -13.20
C PRO A 5 0.42 -19.88 -12.14
N TYR A 6 -0.49 -19.56 -11.22
CA TYR A 6 -0.22 -18.70 -10.05
C TYR A 6 0.50 -19.43 -8.90
N ALA A 7 1.03 -20.63 -9.16
CA ALA A 7 1.70 -21.42 -8.13
C ALA A 7 3.18 -21.04 -7.94
N GLN A 8 3.83 -20.40 -8.93
CA GLN A 8 5.29 -20.24 -8.95
C GLN A 8 5.80 -18.86 -8.52
N THR A 9 4.93 -17.88 -8.26
CA THR A 9 5.33 -16.53 -7.81
C THR A 9 5.21 -16.31 -6.31
N ARG A 10 4.97 -17.37 -5.52
CA ARG A 10 4.95 -17.27 -4.06
C ARG A 10 6.32 -17.67 -3.53
N PHE A 11 7.13 -16.66 -3.23
CA PHE A 11 8.34 -16.81 -2.43
C PHE A 11 8.03 -17.64 -1.18
N PRO A 12 8.97 -18.47 -0.69
CA PRO A 12 8.80 -19.18 0.57
C PRO A 12 8.38 -18.18 1.66
N GLN A 13 7.33 -18.46 2.44
CA GLN A 13 6.88 -17.55 3.51
C GLN A 13 8.00 -17.22 4.50
N ALA A 14 8.98 -18.13 4.65
CA ALA A 14 10.19 -17.94 5.43
C ALA A 14 11.09 -16.79 4.92
N ASP A 15 11.13 -16.54 3.61
CA ASP A 15 11.90 -15.44 2.99
C ASP A 15 11.11 -14.13 2.92
N ALA A 16 9.77 -14.21 2.95
CA ALA A 16 8.88 -13.04 2.99
C ALA A 16 8.86 -12.34 4.36
N GLN A 17 9.43 -12.99 5.40
CA GLN A 17 9.40 -12.53 6.79
C GLN A 17 10.82 -12.30 7.33
N ARG A 18 11.67 -11.59 6.57
CA ARG A 18 12.94 -11.08 7.09
C ARG A 18 12.65 -9.92 8.07
N GLY A 19 12.22 -10.27 9.30
CA GLY A 19 12.13 -9.42 10.50
C GLY A 19 10.72 -9.09 11.00
N SER A 20 10.43 -9.40 12.28
CA SER A 20 9.26 -8.92 13.03
C SER A 20 9.14 -7.37 13.02
N CYS A 21 10.29 -6.69 13.00
CA CYS A 21 10.40 -5.22 12.92
C CYS A 21 9.93 -4.66 11.57
N THR A 22 10.23 -5.35 10.47
CA THR A 22 9.89 -4.98 9.09
C THR A 22 8.45 -5.34 8.73
N SER A 23 7.94 -6.50 9.17
CA SER A 23 6.54 -6.87 8.87
C SER A 23 5.55 -5.93 9.57
N ARG A 24 5.84 -5.48 10.80
CA ARG A 24 4.99 -4.52 11.52
C ARG A 24 5.02 -3.13 10.89
N SER A 25 6.20 -2.61 10.52
CA SER A 25 6.29 -1.32 9.86
C SER A 25 5.64 -1.33 8.47
N THR A 26 5.76 -2.44 7.72
CA THR A 26 5.04 -2.63 6.46
C THR A 26 3.53 -2.68 6.66
N SER A 27 3.00 -3.43 7.64
CA SER A 27 1.55 -3.45 7.91
C SER A 27 1.02 -2.07 8.34
N TYR A 28 1.80 -1.32 9.12
CA TYR A 28 1.44 0.04 9.51
C TYR A 28 1.39 0.98 8.29
N ALA A 29 2.44 0.98 7.46
CA ALA A 29 2.47 1.75 6.22
C ALA A 29 1.36 1.36 5.25
N ALA A 30 1.07 0.06 5.12
CA ALA A 30 -0.01 -0.44 4.27
C ALA A 30 -1.39 0.02 4.76
N SER A 31 -1.61 0.08 6.07
CA SER A 31 -2.87 0.56 6.66
C SER A 31 -3.08 2.05 6.39
N ILE A 32 -2.01 2.85 6.48
CA ILE A 32 -2.03 4.27 6.14
C ILE A 32 -2.31 4.46 4.65
N ALA A 33 -1.59 3.76 3.77
CA ALA A 33 -1.82 3.80 2.33
C ALA A 33 -3.26 3.41 1.96
N ALA A 34 -3.81 2.38 2.59
CA ALA A 34 -5.21 1.98 2.40
C ALA A 34 -6.19 3.10 2.80
N GLY A 35 -5.98 3.76 3.95
CA GLY A 35 -6.81 4.89 4.37
C GLY A 35 -6.77 6.06 3.38
N LEU A 36 -5.58 6.38 2.86
CA LEU A 36 -5.38 7.43 1.85
C LEU A 36 -6.09 7.07 0.53
N MET A 37 -5.98 5.84 0.06
CA MET A 37 -6.66 5.39 -1.16
C MET A 37 -8.19 5.41 -1.01
N VAL A 38 -8.73 4.99 0.13
CA VAL A 38 -10.17 5.09 0.41
C VAL A 38 -10.62 6.55 0.42
N HIS A 39 -9.85 7.44 1.06
CA HIS A 39 -10.15 8.87 1.07
C HIS A 39 -10.22 9.43 -0.36
N GLN A 40 -9.21 9.17 -1.19
CA GLN A 40 -9.17 9.61 -2.59
C GLN A 40 -10.33 9.00 -3.39
N PHE A 41 -10.69 7.75 -3.15
CA PHE A 41 -11.85 7.12 -3.79
C PHE A 41 -13.17 7.81 -3.43
N THR A 42 -13.37 8.20 -2.16
CA THR A 42 -14.57 8.96 -1.78
C THR A 42 -14.62 10.37 -2.38
N ARG A 43 -13.46 10.99 -2.63
CA ARG A 43 -13.37 12.30 -3.32
C ARG A 43 -13.74 12.15 -4.79
N TRP A 44 -13.22 11.11 -5.43
CA TRP A 44 -13.57 10.76 -6.81
C TRP A 44 -15.08 10.57 -6.99
N LEU A 45 -15.73 9.79 -6.11
CA LEU A 45 -17.19 9.58 -6.16
C LEU A 45 -18.00 10.87 -6.00
N ARG A 46 -17.44 11.89 -5.33
CA ARG A 46 -18.08 13.20 -5.12
C ARG A 46 -17.73 14.21 -6.22
N GLY A 47 -16.95 13.84 -7.21
CA GLY A 47 -16.46 14.76 -8.25
C GLY A 47 -15.46 15.80 -7.73
N ALA A 48 -14.88 15.58 -6.55
CA ALA A 48 -13.81 16.42 -6.03
C ALA A 48 -12.47 16.04 -6.69
N PRO A 49 -11.51 16.99 -6.81
CA PRO A 49 -10.19 16.69 -7.35
C PRO A 49 -9.52 15.60 -6.52
N VAL A 50 -8.84 14.68 -7.21
CA VAL A 50 -8.09 13.57 -6.64
C VAL A 50 -6.61 13.90 -6.72
N ASP A 51 -5.88 13.69 -5.63
CA ASP A 51 -4.43 13.89 -5.62
C ASP A 51 -3.75 12.59 -6.08
N ALA A 52 -3.11 12.64 -7.24
CA ALA A 52 -2.30 11.54 -7.78
C ALA A 52 -0.85 11.63 -7.27
N ASP A 53 -0.12 10.51 -7.29
CA ASP A 53 1.32 10.44 -6.95
C ASP A 53 1.69 11.17 -5.64
N THR A 54 1.06 10.75 -4.55
CA THR A 54 1.35 11.26 -3.22
C THR A 54 2.43 10.42 -2.53
N THR A 55 3.40 11.07 -1.90
CA THR A 55 4.43 10.40 -1.10
C THR A 55 4.37 10.90 0.34
N LEU A 56 4.33 9.94 1.28
CA LEU A 56 4.35 10.19 2.72
C LEU A 56 5.62 9.61 3.32
N ASN A 57 6.47 10.47 3.88
CA ASN A 57 7.59 10.02 4.69
C ASN A 57 7.13 9.79 6.12
N LEU A 58 7.05 8.53 6.54
CA LEU A 58 6.59 8.17 7.88
C LEU A 58 7.58 8.54 8.99
N LEU A 59 8.87 8.66 8.68
CA LEU A 59 9.90 9.03 9.65
C LEU A 59 9.88 10.55 9.92
N ALA A 60 9.75 11.35 8.86
CA ALA A 60 9.72 12.81 8.94
C ALA A 60 8.31 13.40 9.11
N GLY A 61 7.25 12.62 8.82
CA GLY A 61 5.87 13.07 8.79
C GLY A 61 5.54 13.99 7.60
N GLU A 62 6.36 13.98 6.55
CA GLU A 62 6.20 14.90 5.42
C GLU A 62 5.24 14.33 4.37
N TRP A 63 4.37 15.20 3.83
CA TRP A 63 3.40 14.86 2.80
C TRP A 63 3.65 15.68 1.55
N LEU A 64 3.89 15.00 0.43
CA LEU A 64 4.07 15.62 -0.89
C LEU A 64 3.01 15.08 -1.84
N ALA A 65 2.37 15.99 -2.57
CA ALA A 65 1.41 15.69 -3.64
C ALA A 65 1.88 16.43 -4.90
N ALA A 66 1.88 15.75 -6.04
CA ALA A 66 2.34 16.27 -7.34
C ALA A 66 1.23 17.00 -8.10
#